data_AF-A0A6L7MPB2-F1
#
_entry.id   AF-A0A6L7MPB2-F1
#
_cell.length_a   1.000
_cell.length_b   1.000
_cell.length_c   1.000
_cell.angle_alpha   90.00
_cell.angle_beta   90.00
_cell.angle_gamma   90.00
#
_symmetry.space_group_name_H-M   'P 1'
#
loop_
_entity.id
_entity.type
_entity.pdbx_description
1 polymer ?
#
loop_
_entity_poly.entity_id
_entity_poly.type
_entity_poly.pdbx_seq_one_letter_code
_entity_poly.pdbx_strand_id
1 'polypeptide(L)'
;MAKNIVDAVREVCLSFPEAEERPGRGLPDYRVRDKTFATLAVNHHGDGRLALWLNSPPGAQQLHASGEPDLYFVPQYVGPRGWLGVHLDRGNDWRTIAVRVREAYEKVAPKALTHDMGETIAIEPPTETIDPEDFDPLVAASAQATLARVRELVAKLPETSEAAQFGNPAWKAGRKTFLSAHRRRKRMKLELWVGPDLQATLAEDRRFVIPRYIGHRGWIELDVEDRIDWEEVTGLVLGSYRHFALKRMLKVLDS
;
A
#
# COMPACT_ATOMS: atom_id res chain seq x y z
N MET A 1 -23.43 -7.21 16.59
CA MET A 1 -23.08 -6.45 15.37
C MET A 1 -22.16 -7.32 14.55
N ALA A 2 -22.19 -7.23 13.22
CA ALA A 2 -21.20 -7.92 12.41
C ALA A 2 -19.80 -7.38 12.74
N LYS A 3 -18.81 -8.28 12.87
CA LYS A 3 -17.42 -7.94 13.14
C LYS A 3 -16.63 -8.14 11.85
N ASN A 4 -15.99 -7.08 11.36
CA ASN A 4 -15.09 -7.19 10.21
C ASN A 4 -13.69 -7.65 10.64
N ILE A 5 -12.87 -8.06 9.68
CA ILE A 5 -11.50 -8.54 9.94
C ILE A 5 -10.63 -7.49 10.66
N VAL A 6 -10.76 -6.21 10.35
CA VAL A 6 -9.94 -5.15 10.97
C VAL A 6 -10.27 -5.01 12.45
N ASP A 7 -11.55 -5.03 12.80
CA ASP A 7 -12.01 -4.97 14.19
C ASP A 7 -11.61 -6.22 14.97
N ALA A 8 -11.63 -7.40 14.34
CA ALA A 8 -11.15 -8.63 14.96
C ALA A 8 -9.63 -8.60 15.22
N VAL A 9 -8.82 -8.07 14.28
CA VAL A 9 -7.38 -7.85 14.50
C VAL A 9 -7.16 -6.88 15.66
N ARG A 10 -7.91 -5.78 15.70
CA ARG A 10 -7.84 -4.78 16.76
C ARG A 10 -8.16 -5.37 18.13
N GLU A 11 -9.24 -6.16 18.24
CA GLU A 11 -9.64 -6.84 19.46
C GLU A 11 -8.54 -7.76 20.00
N VAL A 12 -7.94 -8.59 19.13
CA VAL A 12 -6.83 -9.47 19.54
C VAL A 12 -5.62 -8.65 19.98
N CYS A 13 -5.17 -7.70 19.17
CA CYS A 13 -3.94 -6.98 19.42
C CYS A 13 -4.03 -6.03 20.64
N LEU A 14 -5.20 -5.44 20.90
CA LEU A 14 -5.41 -4.53 22.02
C LEU A 14 -5.82 -5.24 23.32
N SER A 15 -5.96 -6.57 23.29
CA SER A 15 -6.21 -7.35 24.52
C SER A 15 -5.00 -7.44 25.45
N PHE A 16 -3.80 -7.12 24.94
CA PHE A 16 -2.56 -7.24 25.71
C PHE A 16 -2.24 -5.98 26.53
N PRO A 17 -1.54 -6.11 27.68
CA PRO A 17 -1.18 -4.97 28.53
C PRO A 17 -0.38 -3.89 27.78
N GLU A 18 -0.74 -2.62 27.98
CA GLU A 18 -0.08 -1.47 27.34
C GLU A 18 0.00 -1.55 25.79
N ALA A 19 -0.80 -2.42 25.15
CA ALA A 19 -0.86 -2.48 23.70
C ALA A 19 -1.62 -1.27 23.15
N GLU A 20 -1.07 -0.65 22.11
CA GLU A 20 -1.64 0.52 21.45
C GLU A 20 -1.67 0.31 19.93
N GLU A 21 -2.67 0.89 19.28
CA GLU A 21 -2.73 1.04 17.83
C GLU A 21 -2.17 2.41 17.45
N ARG A 22 -1.22 2.45 16.52
CA ARG A 22 -0.71 3.69 15.94
C ARG A 22 -0.76 3.67 14.42
N PRO A 23 -1.01 4.81 13.75
CA PRO A 23 -0.84 4.92 12.31
C PRO A 23 0.61 4.64 11.90
N GLY A 24 0.84 3.61 11.09
CA GLY A 24 2.14 3.29 10.50
C GLY A 24 2.36 3.94 9.13
N ARG A 25 3.24 3.36 8.31
CA ARG A 25 3.49 3.78 6.92
C ARG A 25 2.36 3.32 5.98
N GLY A 26 1.19 3.92 6.17
CA GLY A 26 -0.03 3.66 5.38
C GLY A 26 -0.89 2.51 5.91
N LEU A 27 -0.48 1.84 6.98
CA LEU A 27 -1.10 0.64 7.56
C LEU A 27 -1.05 0.74 9.10
N PRO A 28 -2.03 0.21 9.86
CA PRO A 28 -2.00 0.23 11.32
C PRO A 28 -0.88 -0.64 11.90
N ASP A 29 -0.11 -0.08 12.83
CA ASP A 29 0.86 -0.80 13.65
C ASP A 29 0.29 -1.01 15.06
N TYR A 30 0.50 -2.20 15.62
CA TYR A 30 0.24 -2.50 17.02
C TYR A 30 1.56 -2.59 17.79
N ARG A 31 1.62 -1.88 18.91
CA ARG A 31 2.88 -1.64 19.63
C ARG A 31 2.73 -1.86 21.12
N VAL A 32 3.85 -2.15 21.76
CA VAL A 32 4.01 -2.12 23.23
C VAL A 32 5.30 -1.36 23.54
N ARG A 33 5.21 -0.29 24.35
CA ARG A 33 6.34 0.60 24.69
C ARG A 33 7.19 1.00 23.48
N ASP A 34 6.53 1.59 22.48
CA ASP A 34 7.15 2.04 21.23
C ASP A 34 7.84 0.93 20.40
N LYS A 35 7.56 -0.35 20.64
CA LYS A 35 8.04 -1.45 19.80
C LYS A 35 6.88 -2.12 19.08
N THR A 36 6.95 -2.20 17.74
CA THR A 36 5.93 -2.90 16.94
C THR A 36 6.04 -4.41 17.13
N PHE A 37 4.92 -5.05 17.43
CA PHE A 37 4.80 -6.51 17.43
C PHE A 37 3.92 -7.03 16.30
N ALA A 38 2.98 -6.21 15.80
CA ALA A 38 2.15 -6.54 14.65
C ALA A 38 1.92 -5.33 13.73
N THR A 39 1.81 -5.58 12.42
CA THR A 39 1.40 -4.59 11.41
C THR A 39 0.30 -5.19 10.55
N LEU A 40 -0.87 -4.57 10.51
CA LEU A 40 -1.95 -5.01 9.62
C LEU A 40 -1.60 -4.59 8.19
N ALA A 41 -1.30 -5.54 7.31
CA ALA A 41 -0.94 -5.31 5.92
C ALA A 41 -2.12 -5.61 4.99
N VAL A 42 -2.64 -4.54 4.38
CA VAL A 42 -3.76 -4.60 3.43
C VAL A 42 -3.22 -4.26 2.03
N ASN A 43 -3.26 -5.24 1.13
CA ASN A 43 -2.84 -5.14 -0.27
C ASN A 43 -1.50 -4.39 -0.43
N HIS A 44 -0.51 -4.79 0.35
CA HIS A 44 0.72 -4.04 0.49
C HIS A 44 1.51 -4.06 -0.83
N HIS A 45 1.67 -2.89 -1.44
CA HIS A 45 2.23 -2.76 -2.79
C HIS A 45 1.51 -3.58 -3.87
N GLY A 46 0.19 -3.76 -3.73
CA GLY A 46 -0.60 -4.50 -4.72
C GLY A 46 -0.38 -6.01 -4.69
N ASP A 47 0.09 -6.55 -3.56
CA ASP A 47 0.37 -7.99 -3.42
C ASP A 47 -0.88 -8.86 -3.31
N GLY A 48 -2.07 -8.25 -3.21
CA GLY A 48 -3.35 -8.94 -3.14
C GLY A 48 -3.56 -9.69 -1.82
N ARG A 49 -2.89 -9.28 -0.73
CA ARG A 49 -2.98 -9.96 0.58
C ARG A 49 -3.69 -9.10 1.61
N LEU A 50 -4.64 -9.71 2.33
CA LEU A 50 -5.08 -9.23 3.65
C LEU A 50 -4.36 -10.05 4.71
N ALA A 51 -3.39 -9.44 5.38
CA ALA A 51 -2.48 -10.16 6.26
C ALA A 51 -2.11 -9.38 7.52
N LEU A 52 -1.71 -10.12 8.56
CA LEU A 52 -1.06 -9.55 9.74
C LEU A 52 0.41 -9.95 9.73
N TRP A 53 1.30 -8.96 9.72
CA TRP A 53 2.74 -9.19 9.82
C TRP A 53 3.15 -9.16 11.28
N LEU A 54 3.72 -10.25 11.77
CA LEU A 54 4.02 -10.48 13.17
C LEU A 54 5.52 -10.54 13.40
N ASN A 55 6.00 -9.86 14.44
CA ASN A 55 7.37 -9.97 14.91
C ASN A 55 7.55 -11.29 15.67
N SER A 56 7.55 -12.41 14.96
CA SER A 56 7.45 -13.76 15.54
C SER A 56 8.75 -14.23 16.22
N PRO A 57 8.67 -15.12 17.22
CA PRO A 57 9.85 -15.70 17.88
C PRO A 57 10.83 -16.38 16.90
N PRO A 58 12.12 -16.54 17.28
CA PRO A 58 13.08 -17.26 16.47
C PRO A 58 12.58 -18.66 16.07
N GLY A 59 12.78 -19.06 14.81
CA GLY A 59 12.35 -20.35 14.28
C GLY A 59 10.88 -20.41 13.82
N ALA A 60 9.98 -19.60 14.39
CA ALA A 60 8.56 -19.61 14.06
C ALA A 60 8.29 -19.28 12.57
N GLN A 61 9.04 -18.31 12.01
CA GLN A 61 8.88 -17.93 10.61
C GLN A 61 9.11 -19.12 9.65
N GLN A 62 10.22 -19.84 9.82
CA GLN A 62 10.57 -20.96 8.94
C GLN A 62 9.61 -22.14 9.15
N LEU A 63 9.23 -22.41 10.39
CA LEU A 63 8.28 -23.47 10.76
C LEU A 63 6.94 -23.29 10.03
N HIS A 64 6.31 -22.11 10.19
CA HIS A 64 4.98 -21.86 9.64
C HIS A 64 4.98 -21.60 8.14
N ALA A 65 5.90 -20.77 7.63
CA ALA A 65 5.93 -20.44 6.20
C ALA A 65 6.28 -21.64 5.32
N SER A 66 7.03 -22.63 5.84
CA SER A 66 7.34 -23.87 5.13
C SER A 66 6.28 -24.95 5.34
N GLY A 67 5.73 -25.06 6.55
CA GLY A 67 4.78 -26.11 6.90
C GLY A 67 3.35 -25.85 6.41
N GLU A 68 2.94 -24.58 6.37
CA GLU A 68 1.57 -24.14 6.10
C GLU A 68 1.56 -22.93 5.13
N PRO A 69 2.15 -23.05 3.92
CA PRO A 69 2.37 -21.92 3.00
C PRO A 69 1.09 -21.25 2.48
N ASP A 70 -0.06 -21.92 2.59
CA ASP A 70 -1.37 -21.33 2.24
C ASP A 70 -1.86 -20.32 3.29
N LEU A 71 -1.39 -20.48 4.54
CA LEU A 71 -1.79 -19.66 5.70
C LEU A 71 -0.71 -18.64 6.09
N TYR A 72 0.56 -18.91 5.77
CA TYR A 72 1.69 -18.12 6.20
C TYR A 72 2.70 -17.83 5.09
N PHE A 73 3.42 -16.73 5.22
CA PHE A 73 4.45 -16.34 4.25
C PHE A 73 5.57 -15.51 4.89
N VAL A 74 6.65 -15.30 4.13
CA VAL A 74 7.72 -14.37 4.50
C VAL A 74 7.43 -12.97 3.92
N PRO A 75 7.12 -11.95 4.74
CA PRO A 75 6.78 -10.61 4.27
C PRO A 75 7.99 -9.87 3.70
N GLN A 76 7.74 -8.96 2.75
CA GLN A 76 8.79 -8.12 2.18
C GLN A 76 9.38 -7.18 3.25
N TYR A 77 10.66 -6.84 3.11
CA TYR A 77 11.45 -5.95 3.97
C TYR A 77 11.71 -6.43 5.41
N VAL A 78 10.67 -6.88 6.12
CA VAL A 78 10.76 -7.33 7.51
C VAL A 78 10.97 -8.85 7.62
N GLY A 79 10.74 -9.61 6.54
CA GLY A 79 11.03 -11.04 6.47
C GLY A 79 12.46 -11.41 6.87
N PRO A 80 13.51 -10.74 6.35
CA PRO A 80 14.90 -10.99 6.80
C PRO A 80 15.16 -10.73 8.30
N ARG A 81 14.25 -10.02 8.99
CA ARG A 81 14.29 -9.80 10.45
C ARG A 81 13.47 -10.83 11.24
N GLY A 82 13.01 -11.90 10.57
CA GLY A 82 12.26 -13.00 11.18
C GLY A 82 10.76 -12.73 11.35
N TRP A 83 10.19 -11.72 10.68
CA TRP A 83 8.74 -11.46 10.77
C TRP A 83 7.93 -12.48 9.97
N LEU A 84 6.79 -12.93 10.50
CA LEU A 84 5.88 -13.86 9.84
C LEU A 84 4.68 -13.12 9.26
N GLY A 85 4.33 -13.37 8.01
CA GLY A 85 3.06 -12.94 7.44
C GLY A 85 2.01 -14.00 7.70
N VAL A 86 0.87 -13.59 8.25
CA VAL A 86 -0.29 -14.45 8.54
C VAL A 86 -1.45 -14.00 7.65
N HIS A 87 -1.98 -14.88 6.80
CA HIS A 87 -3.19 -14.58 6.02
C HIS A 87 -4.42 -14.53 6.93
N LEU A 88 -5.24 -13.50 6.75
CA LEU A 88 -6.46 -13.29 7.56
C LEU A 88 -7.74 -13.75 6.85
N ASP A 89 -7.65 -14.03 5.55
CA ASP A 89 -8.78 -14.28 4.64
C ASP A 89 -8.68 -15.63 3.89
N ARG A 90 -7.74 -16.51 4.31
CA ARG A 90 -7.48 -17.81 3.64
C ARG A 90 -7.83 -19.03 4.50
N GLY A 91 -8.84 -18.90 5.36
CA GLY A 91 -9.30 -20.00 6.21
C GLY A 91 -8.43 -20.28 7.44
N ASN A 92 -7.52 -19.36 7.81
CA ASN A 92 -6.77 -19.47 9.05
C ASN A 92 -7.70 -19.30 10.25
N ASP A 93 -7.62 -20.23 11.19
CA ASP A 93 -8.46 -20.22 12.38
C ASP A 93 -8.09 -19.06 13.31
N TRP A 94 -9.11 -18.34 13.79
CA TRP A 94 -8.91 -17.13 14.58
C TRP A 94 -8.34 -17.38 15.98
N ARG A 95 -8.51 -18.59 16.54
CA ARG A 95 -7.80 -18.96 17.77
C ARG A 95 -6.31 -19.13 17.50
N THR A 96 -5.96 -19.76 16.38
CA THR A 96 -4.57 -19.90 15.92
C THR A 96 -3.94 -18.54 15.65
N ILE A 97 -4.64 -17.63 14.96
CA ILE A 97 -4.19 -16.25 14.76
C ILE A 97 -3.92 -15.58 16.13
N ALA A 98 -4.85 -15.67 17.08
CA ALA A 98 -4.69 -15.07 18.40
C ALA A 98 -3.44 -15.59 19.16
N VAL A 99 -3.15 -16.90 19.05
CA VAL A 99 -1.91 -17.48 19.59
C VAL A 99 -0.68 -16.87 18.93
N ARG A 100 -0.65 -16.73 17.60
CA ARG A 100 0.49 -16.13 16.89
C ARG A 100 0.69 -14.66 17.27
N VAL A 101 -0.39 -13.90 17.45
CA VAL A 101 -0.30 -12.51 17.92
C VAL A 101 0.28 -12.44 19.33
N ARG A 102 -0.16 -13.32 20.24
CA ARG A 102 0.40 -13.42 21.60
C ARG A 102 1.90 -13.68 21.56
N GLU A 103 2.35 -14.66 20.79
CA GLU A 103 3.78 -14.99 20.65
C GLU A 103 4.60 -13.79 20.16
N ALA A 104 4.05 -12.99 19.23
CA ALA A 104 4.70 -11.78 18.75
C ALA A 104 4.74 -10.68 19.82
N TYR A 105 3.66 -10.50 20.58
CA TYR A 105 3.62 -9.59 21.72
C TYR A 105 4.64 -9.98 22.79
N GLU A 106 4.64 -11.24 23.24
CA GLU A 106 5.56 -11.75 24.28
C GLU A 106 7.03 -11.62 23.90
N LYS A 107 7.36 -11.77 22.61
CA LYS A 107 8.73 -11.54 22.11
C LYS A 107 9.20 -10.10 22.32
N VAL A 108 8.29 -9.14 22.17
CA VAL A 108 8.61 -7.71 22.09
C VAL A 108 8.42 -7.00 23.43
N ALA A 109 7.43 -7.43 24.20
CA ALA A 109 7.02 -6.85 25.46
C ALA A 109 8.11 -7.01 26.55
N PRO A 110 8.26 -6.03 27.46
CA PRO A 110 9.04 -6.22 28.68
C PRO A 110 8.50 -7.37 29.53
N LYS A 111 9.39 -8.14 30.16
CA LYS A 111 9.01 -9.30 31.01
C LYS A 111 7.97 -8.98 32.09
N ALA A 112 7.97 -7.75 32.62
CA ALA A 112 7.00 -7.30 33.62
C ALA A 112 5.56 -7.32 33.10
N LEU A 113 5.34 -7.15 31.79
CA LEU A 113 4.01 -7.18 31.18
C LEU A 113 3.54 -8.57 30.76
N THR A 114 4.46 -9.54 30.72
CA THR A 114 4.14 -10.93 30.32
C THR A 114 4.02 -11.87 31.52
N HIS A 115 4.53 -11.49 32.69
CA HIS A 115 4.60 -12.35 33.87
C HIS A 115 3.22 -12.83 34.35
N ASP A 116 2.25 -11.91 34.47
CA ASP A 116 0.91 -12.19 34.98
C ASP A 116 -0.16 -12.15 33.87
N MET A 117 0.26 -12.35 32.61
CA MET A 117 -0.66 -12.31 31.49
C MET A 117 -1.55 -13.56 31.52
N GLY A 118 -2.87 -13.34 31.50
CA GLY A 118 -3.87 -14.42 31.48
C GLY A 118 -3.84 -15.26 30.21
N GLU A 119 -4.87 -16.08 30.01
CA GLU A 119 -5.02 -16.87 28.80
C GLU A 119 -5.23 -15.99 27.56
N THR A 120 -4.86 -16.53 26.39
CA THR A 120 -5.12 -15.86 25.12
C THR A 120 -6.63 -15.73 24.95
N ILE A 121 -7.12 -14.55 24.54
CA ILE A 121 -8.55 -14.34 24.38
C ILE A 121 -9.15 -15.36 23.41
N ALA A 122 -10.35 -15.85 23.75
CA ALA A 122 -11.18 -16.57 22.80
C ALA A 122 -11.94 -15.54 21.96
N ILE A 123 -11.53 -15.36 20.71
CA ILE A 123 -12.20 -14.45 19.79
C ILE A 123 -13.15 -15.22 18.86
N GLU A 124 -14.37 -14.70 18.71
CA GLU A 124 -15.27 -15.13 17.65
C GLU A 124 -14.75 -14.65 16.28
N PRO A 125 -14.63 -15.53 15.27
CA PRO A 125 -14.19 -15.14 13.94
C PRO A 125 -15.04 -13.99 13.36
N PRO A 126 -14.43 -13.04 12.63
CA PRO A 126 -15.17 -12.03 11.91
C PRO A 126 -16.08 -12.68 10.86
N THR A 127 -17.25 -12.09 10.68
CA THR A 127 -18.26 -12.53 9.70
C THR A 127 -18.18 -11.74 8.40
N GLU A 128 -17.45 -10.63 8.42
CA GLU A 128 -17.28 -9.73 7.28
C GLU A 128 -15.79 -9.54 6.96
N THR A 129 -15.49 -9.39 5.68
CA THR A 129 -14.15 -8.97 5.23
C THR A 129 -14.02 -7.44 5.29
N ILE A 130 -12.92 -6.91 4.80
CA ILE A 130 -12.70 -5.46 4.66
C ILE A 130 -13.45 -4.89 3.44
N ASP A 131 -13.82 -3.61 3.51
CA ASP A 131 -14.38 -2.88 2.36
C ASP A 131 -13.43 -2.97 1.14
N PRO A 132 -13.93 -3.27 -0.07
CA PRO A 132 -13.09 -3.35 -1.27
C PRO A 132 -12.26 -2.09 -1.56
N GLU A 133 -12.76 -0.89 -1.27
CA GLU A 133 -12.01 0.35 -1.44
C GLU A 133 -10.93 0.55 -0.35
N ASP A 134 -11.14 0.00 0.84
CA ASP A 134 -10.10 -0.03 1.88
C ASP A 134 -9.04 -1.09 1.54
N PHE A 135 -9.42 -2.19 0.86
CA PHE A 135 -8.49 -3.19 0.34
C PHE A 135 -7.66 -2.66 -0.83
N ASP A 136 -8.32 -2.14 -1.86
CA ASP A 136 -7.68 -1.53 -3.02
C ASP A 136 -8.40 -0.22 -3.36
N PRO A 137 -7.82 0.94 -2.98
CA PRO A 137 -8.45 2.25 -3.23
C PRO A 137 -8.72 2.54 -4.71
N LEU A 138 -8.06 1.83 -5.63
CA LEU A 138 -8.24 2.02 -7.06
C LEU A 138 -9.51 1.36 -7.59
N VAL A 139 -10.18 0.46 -6.85
CA VAL A 139 -11.46 -0.15 -7.29
C VAL A 139 -12.62 0.85 -7.29
N ALA A 140 -12.47 1.96 -6.57
CA ALA A 140 -13.48 3.01 -6.50
C ALA A 140 -13.88 3.50 -7.90
N ALA A 141 -15.18 3.72 -8.12
CA ALA A 141 -15.70 4.11 -9.42
C ALA A 141 -15.08 5.42 -9.96
N SER A 142 -14.82 6.41 -9.08
CA SER A 142 -14.13 7.66 -9.46
C SER A 142 -12.69 7.42 -9.92
N ALA A 143 -11.97 6.52 -9.24
CA ALA A 143 -10.62 6.14 -9.60
C ALA A 143 -10.60 5.40 -10.95
N GLN A 144 -11.51 4.44 -11.16
CA GLN A 144 -11.61 3.71 -12.42
C GLN A 144 -11.99 4.62 -13.59
N ALA A 145 -12.90 5.58 -13.40
CA ALA A 145 -13.24 6.56 -14.44
C ALA A 145 -12.02 7.42 -14.83
N THR A 146 -11.26 7.88 -13.84
CA THR A 146 -10.01 8.64 -14.07
C THR A 146 -8.98 7.79 -14.80
N LEU A 147 -8.75 6.56 -14.37
CA LEU A 147 -7.80 5.63 -14.99
C LEU A 147 -8.20 5.28 -16.43
N ALA A 148 -9.49 5.05 -16.69
CA ALA A 148 -9.99 4.79 -18.05
C ALA A 148 -9.64 5.96 -18.98
N ARG A 149 -9.86 7.19 -18.54
CA ARG A 149 -9.54 8.37 -19.35
C ARG A 149 -8.03 8.57 -19.52
N VAL A 150 -7.23 8.31 -18.50
CA VAL A 150 -5.76 8.29 -18.64
C VAL A 150 -5.31 7.25 -19.66
N ARG A 151 -5.89 6.03 -19.64
CA ARG A 151 -5.57 4.99 -20.63
C ARG A 151 -5.91 5.42 -22.05
N GLU A 152 -7.04 6.08 -22.26
CA GLU A 152 -7.40 6.64 -23.57
C GLU A 152 -6.42 7.70 -24.07
N LEU A 153 -5.92 8.56 -23.18
CA LEU A 153 -4.90 9.56 -23.51
C LEU A 153 -3.57 8.90 -23.86
N VAL A 154 -3.11 7.96 -23.02
CA VAL A 154 -1.83 7.27 -23.21
C VAL A 154 -1.85 6.37 -24.44
N ALA A 155 -2.96 5.73 -24.77
CA ALA A 155 -3.09 4.85 -25.95
C ALA A 155 -2.83 5.57 -27.29
N LYS A 156 -2.90 6.91 -27.32
CA LYS A 156 -2.58 7.72 -28.51
C LYS A 156 -1.09 7.99 -28.66
N LEU A 157 -0.29 7.69 -27.64
CA LEU A 157 1.15 7.96 -27.63
C LEU A 157 1.91 6.73 -28.17
N PRO A 158 2.91 6.92 -29.05
CA PRO A 158 3.66 5.80 -29.62
C PRO A 158 4.39 4.96 -28.56
N GLU A 159 4.49 3.64 -28.78
CA GLU A 159 5.28 2.69 -27.98
C GLU A 159 5.09 2.79 -26.45
N THR A 160 3.86 3.03 -26.00
CA THR A 160 3.52 3.03 -24.56
C THR A 160 3.08 1.67 -24.04
N SER A 161 3.33 1.42 -22.75
CA SER A 161 2.81 0.26 -22.03
C SER A 161 2.37 0.63 -20.61
N GLU A 162 1.34 -0.04 -20.09
CA GLU A 162 0.93 0.04 -18.68
C GLU A 162 1.60 -1.09 -17.88
N ALA A 163 2.08 -0.76 -16.68
CA ALA A 163 2.70 -1.68 -15.75
C ALA A 163 2.30 -1.29 -14.32
N ALA A 164 2.51 -2.21 -13.36
CA ALA A 164 2.40 -1.89 -11.94
C ALA A 164 3.75 -1.45 -11.36
N GLN A 165 3.74 -0.40 -10.55
CA GLN A 165 4.88 0.05 -9.76
C GLN A 165 4.43 0.24 -8.30
N PHE A 166 4.92 -0.63 -7.42
CA PHE A 166 4.50 -0.66 -6.00
C PHE A 166 2.97 -0.76 -5.81
N GLY A 167 2.30 -1.52 -6.68
CA GLY A 167 0.85 -1.71 -6.69
C GLY A 167 0.06 -0.61 -7.41
N ASN A 168 0.73 0.43 -7.90
CA ASN A 168 0.09 1.56 -8.57
C ASN A 168 0.26 1.46 -10.10
N PRO A 169 -0.75 1.86 -10.90
CA PRO A 169 -0.63 2.00 -12.33
C PRO A 169 0.50 2.97 -12.72
N ALA A 170 1.33 2.53 -13.65
CA ALA A 170 2.44 3.30 -14.21
C ALA A 170 2.52 3.06 -15.71
N TRP A 171 2.63 4.14 -16.48
CA TRP A 171 2.76 4.12 -17.93
C TRP A 171 4.18 4.44 -18.34
N LYS A 172 4.69 3.65 -19.29
CA LYS A 172 6.06 3.71 -19.77
C LYS A 172 6.12 4.10 -21.23
N ALA A 173 7.06 4.98 -21.56
CA ALA A 173 7.52 5.25 -22.91
C ALA A 173 8.74 4.35 -23.17
N GLY A 174 8.58 3.30 -23.98
CA GLY A 174 9.54 2.21 -24.05
C GLY A 174 9.78 1.57 -22.69
N ARG A 175 10.95 1.81 -22.07
CA ARG A 175 11.31 1.26 -20.75
C ARG A 175 11.21 2.26 -19.59
N LYS A 176 10.90 3.53 -19.86
CA LYS A 176 10.95 4.62 -18.87
C LYS A 176 9.54 5.02 -18.46
N THR A 177 9.25 4.99 -17.16
CA THR A 177 7.99 5.51 -16.61
C THR A 177 7.93 7.01 -16.83
N PHE A 178 6.82 7.50 -17.39
CA PHE A 178 6.56 8.93 -17.59
C PHE A 178 5.29 9.40 -16.87
N LEU A 179 4.43 8.48 -16.47
CA LEU A 179 3.22 8.78 -15.70
C LEU A 179 3.00 7.64 -14.71
N SER A 180 2.63 7.96 -13.48
CA SER A 180 2.03 7.00 -12.54
C SER A 180 0.77 7.60 -11.93
N ALA A 181 -0.12 6.75 -11.44
CA ALA A 181 -1.31 7.18 -10.75
C ALA A 181 -1.46 6.40 -9.45
N HIS A 182 -1.81 7.07 -8.37
CA HIS A 182 -2.05 6.41 -7.09
C HIS A 182 -3.23 7.06 -6.38
N ARG A 183 -3.95 6.27 -5.58
CA ARG A 183 -5.03 6.78 -4.72
C ARG A 183 -4.73 6.47 -3.26
N ARG A 184 -4.59 7.51 -2.45
CA ARG A 184 -4.32 7.40 -1.01
C ARG A 184 -5.21 8.36 -0.26
N ARG A 185 -5.78 7.92 0.87
CA ARG A 185 -6.73 8.72 1.68
C ARG A 185 -7.85 9.33 0.83
N LYS A 186 -8.40 8.53 -0.08
CA LYS A 186 -9.47 8.94 -1.01
C LYS A 186 -9.11 10.13 -1.91
N ARG A 187 -7.81 10.35 -2.18
CA ARG A 187 -7.32 11.35 -3.13
C ARG A 187 -6.58 10.65 -4.26
N MET A 188 -7.16 10.70 -5.45
CA MET A 188 -6.54 10.26 -6.69
C MET A 188 -5.52 11.29 -7.16
N LYS A 189 -4.29 10.84 -7.43
CA LYS A 189 -3.22 11.70 -7.91
C LYS A 189 -2.52 11.11 -9.12
N LEU A 190 -2.08 11.99 -10.02
CA LEU A 190 -1.21 11.67 -11.14
C LEU A 190 0.20 12.20 -10.85
N GLU A 191 1.21 11.36 -11.05
CA GLU A 191 2.62 11.70 -10.91
C GLU A 191 3.26 11.81 -12.29
N LEU A 192 3.80 12.98 -12.60
CA LEU A 192 4.28 13.36 -13.93
C LEU A 192 5.61 14.09 -13.84
N TRP A 193 6.47 13.97 -14.86
CA TRP A 193 7.65 14.80 -14.98
C TRP A 193 7.30 16.12 -15.68
N VAL A 194 7.72 17.23 -15.07
CA VAL A 194 7.51 18.59 -15.61
C VAL A 194 8.81 19.39 -15.71
N GLY A 195 9.91 18.88 -15.13
CA GLY A 195 11.18 19.59 -15.06
C GLY A 195 11.21 20.66 -13.95
N PRO A 196 12.40 21.13 -13.53
CA PRO A 196 12.53 21.99 -12.35
C PRO A 196 11.83 23.34 -12.50
N ASP A 197 11.86 23.95 -13.69
CA ASP A 197 11.33 25.30 -13.91
C ASP A 197 9.80 25.32 -13.84
N LEU A 198 9.14 24.41 -14.55
CA LEU A 198 7.68 24.28 -14.50
C LEU A 198 7.20 23.72 -13.16
N GLN A 199 7.97 22.83 -12.51
CA GLN A 199 7.65 22.32 -11.18
C GLN A 199 7.52 23.47 -10.16
N ALA A 200 8.44 24.44 -10.17
CA ALA A 200 8.41 25.57 -9.25
C ALA A 200 7.13 26.42 -9.44
N THR A 201 6.73 26.64 -10.69
CA THR A 201 5.51 27.40 -11.03
C THR A 201 4.25 26.63 -10.62
N LEU A 202 4.15 25.35 -10.98
CA LEU A 202 2.98 24.54 -10.66
C LEU A 202 2.79 24.32 -9.16
N ALA A 203 3.88 24.27 -8.39
CA ALA A 203 3.83 24.10 -6.93
C ALA A 203 3.17 25.28 -6.18
N GLU A 204 2.92 26.41 -6.85
CA GLU A 204 2.13 27.51 -6.28
C GLU A 204 0.63 27.17 -6.20
N ASP A 205 0.13 26.29 -7.07
CA ASP A 205 -1.24 25.76 -6.99
C ASP A 205 -1.29 24.59 -6.01
N ARG A 206 -2.17 24.69 -5.02
CA ARG A 206 -2.38 23.69 -3.95
C ARG A 206 -2.74 22.29 -4.46
N ARG A 207 -3.23 22.16 -5.69
CA ARG A 207 -3.50 20.85 -6.31
C ARG A 207 -2.21 20.09 -6.61
N PHE A 208 -1.09 20.79 -6.75
CA PHE A 208 0.20 20.20 -7.03
C PHE A 208 1.03 20.03 -5.75
N VAL A 209 1.75 18.92 -5.66
CA VAL A 209 2.66 18.62 -4.56
C VAL A 209 3.98 18.11 -5.12
N ILE A 210 5.09 18.61 -4.59
CA ILE A 210 6.41 18.06 -4.91
C ILE A 210 6.61 16.76 -4.12
N PRO A 211 6.66 15.59 -4.78
CA PRO A 211 6.79 14.30 -4.10
C PRO A 211 8.15 14.20 -3.40
N ARG A 212 8.14 13.71 -2.16
CA ARG A 212 9.32 13.66 -1.27
C ARG A 212 10.56 13.01 -1.91
N TYR A 213 10.36 11.95 -2.70
CA TYR A 213 11.47 11.09 -3.14
C TYR A 213 11.94 11.34 -4.56
N ILE A 214 11.06 11.76 -5.45
CA ILE A 214 11.37 11.96 -6.87
C ILE A 214 11.23 13.43 -7.29
N GLY A 215 10.74 14.30 -6.40
CA GLY A 215 10.54 15.72 -6.66
C GLY A 215 11.82 16.45 -7.06
N HIS A 216 12.95 16.14 -6.41
CA HIS A 216 14.26 16.70 -6.78
C HIS A 216 14.71 16.36 -8.22
N ARG A 217 14.00 15.47 -8.93
CA ARG A 217 14.24 15.11 -10.34
C ARG A 217 13.25 15.77 -11.30
N GLY A 218 12.45 16.74 -10.84
CA GLY A 218 11.44 17.44 -11.65
C GLY A 218 10.10 16.71 -11.79
N TRP A 219 9.80 15.77 -10.89
CA TRP A 219 8.49 15.10 -10.82
C TRP A 219 7.52 15.88 -9.94
N ILE A 220 6.23 15.89 -10.29
CA ILE A 220 5.17 16.54 -9.53
C ILE A 220 3.95 15.62 -9.40
N GLU A 221 3.25 15.70 -8.29
CA GLU A 221 1.94 15.08 -8.08
C GLU A 221 0.85 16.11 -8.37
N LEU A 222 -0.13 15.78 -9.20
CA LEU A 222 -1.36 16.54 -9.40
C LEU A 222 -2.53 15.79 -8.76
N ASP A 223 -3.21 16.42 -7.81
CA ASP A 223 -4.45 15.93 -7.23
C ASP A 223 -5.63 16.15 -8.19
N VAL A 224 -6.30 15.05 -8.54
CA VAL A 224 -7.39 15.00 -9.53
C VAL A 224 -8.68 14.44 -8.93
N GLU A 225 -8.84 14.35 -7.60
CA GLU A 225 -10.05 13.76 -7.02
C GLU A 225 -11.28 14.68 -7.19
N ASP A 226 -11.17 15.97 -6.85
CA ASP A 226 -12.34 16.87 -6.82
C ASP A 226 -12.63 17.53 -8.18
N ARG A 227 -11.56 17.90 -8.90
CA ARG A 227 -11.64 18.61 -10.17
C ARG A 227 -10.52 18.14 -11.07
N ILE A 228 -10.91 17.78 -12.30
CA ILE A 228 -9.98 17.38 -13.35
C ILE A 228 -10.15 18.34 -14.51
N ASP A 229 -9.08 19.06 -14.84
CA ASP A 229 -8.96 19.76 -16.10
C ASP A 229 -8.24 18.83 -17.09
N TRP A 230 -9.00 18.24 -18.01
CA TRP A 230 -8.44 17.27 -18.95
C TRP A 230 -7.53 17.89 -20.00
N GLU A 231 -7.65 19.20 -20.28
CA GLU A 231 -6.74 19.89 -21.18
C GLU A 231 -5.36 20.05 -20.51
N GLU A 232 -5.35 20.49 -19.25
CA GLU A 232 -4.15 20.57 -18.40
C GLU A 232 -3.48 19.20 -18.26
N VAL A 233 -4.25 18.17 -17.88
CA VAL A 233 -3.74 16.80 -17.75
C VAL A 233 -3.15 16.30 -19.06
N THR A 234 -3.80 16.56 -20.19
CA THR A 234 -3.28 16.16 -21.52
C THR A 234 -1.94 16.82 -21.81
N GLY A 235 -1.81 18.13 -21.55
CA GLY A 235 -0.57 18.87 -21.72
C GLY A 235 0.58 18.33 -20.85
N LEU A 236 0.31 18.07 -19.57
CA LEU A 236 1.31 17.53 -18.64
C LEU A 236 1.74 16.10 -19.00
N VAL A 237 0.79 15.23 -19.37
CA VAL A 237 1.06 13.86 -19.83
C VAL A 237 1.94 13.88 -21.09
N LEU A 238 1.60 14.75 -22.06
CA LEU A 238 2.36 14.90 -23.29
C LEU A 238 3.78 15.43 -23.03
N GLY A 239 3.93 16.45 -22.18
CA GLY A 239 5.23 17.00 -21.78
C GLY A 239 6.12 15.94 -21.12
N SER A 240 5.57 15.20 -20.16
CA SER A 240 6.27 14.11 -19.49
C SER A 240 6.65 12.98 -20.47
N TYR A 241 5.73 12.57 -21.35
CA TYR A 241 6.02 11.58 -22.39
C TYR A 241 7.19 12.02 -23.27
N ARG A 242 7.16 13.26 -23.78
CA ARG A 242 8.20 13.78 -24.68
C ARG A 242 9.58 13.78 -24.03
N HIS A 243 9.67 13.99 -22.71
CA HIS A 243 10.92 13.91 -21.96
C HIS A 243 11.53 12.51 -21.96
N PHE A 244 10.72 11.47 -21.82
CA PHE A 244 11.19 10.08 -21.72
C PHE A 244 11.15 9.30 -23.04
N ALA A 245 10.45 9.81 -24.05
CA ALA A 245 10.29 9.17 -25.35
C ALA A 245 11.62 9.14 -26.13
N LEU A 246 11.80 8.06 -26.91
CA LEU A 246 12.94 7.92 -27.80
C LEU A 246 12.73 8.75 -29.07
N LYS A 247 13.81 9.14 -29.75
CA LYS A 247 13.75 9.96 -30.98
C LYS A 247 12.78 9.42 -32.04
N ARG A 248 12.72 8.09 -32.21
CA ARG A 248 11.79 7.45 -33.16
C ARG A 248 10.31 7.62 -32.76
N MET A 249 10.03 7.62 -31.46
CA MET A 249 8.69 7.76 -30.90
C MET A 249 8.21 9.19 -31.10
N LEU A 250 9.08 10.17 -30.84
CA LEU A 250 8.80 11.59 -31.12
C LEU A 250 8.57 11.84 -32.61
N LYS A 251 9.37 11.21 -33.48
CA LYS A 251 9.16 11.31 -34.93
C LYS A 251 7.75 10.86 -35.34
N VAL A 252 7.26 9.74 -34.79
CA VAL A 252 5.90 9.24 -35.08
C VAL A 252 4.84 10.16 -34.49
N LEU A 253 5.07 10.69 -33.28
CA LEU A 253 4.13 11.59 -32.61
C LEU A 253 3.96 12.93 -33.36
N ASP A 254 5.03 13.42 -33.99
CA ASP A 254 5.07 14.71 -34.68
C ASP A 254 4.86 14.60 -36.20
N SER A 255 4.58 13.40 -36.72
CA SER A 255 4.25 13.15 -38.13
C SER A 255 2.74 13.31 -38.36
#